data_AF-A0A376FF99-F1
#
_entry.id   AF-A0A376FF99-F1
#
_cell.length_a   1.000
_cell.length_b   1.000
_cell.length_c   1.000
_cell.angle_alpha   90.00
_cell.angle_beta   90.00
_cell.angle_gamma   90.00
#
_symmetry.space_group_name_H-M   'P 1'
#
loop_
_entity.id
_entity.type
_entity.pdbx_description
1 polymer ?
#
loop_
_entity_poly.entity_id
_entity_poly.type
_entity_poly.pdbx_seq_one_letter_code
_entity_poly.pdbx_strand_id
1 'polypeptide(L)'
;MRVLGIETSCDETGIAIYDDEKGLLANQLYSQVKLHADYGGVVPELASRDHVRKTVPLIQAALKEAGLTAKEIDAVAYTAGPGLVGALLVGATVGRSLAFAWDVPAIPVHHMEGHLLAPMLEENPPEFRLWRCWSPAAIRS
;
A
#
# COMPACT_ATOMS: atom_id res chain seq x y z
N MET A 1 -10.01 -3.16 -14.13
CA MET A 1 -10.23 -2.86 -12.69
C MET A 1 -9.13 -1.95 -12.17
N ARG A 2 -9.48 -0.95 -11.36
CA ARG A 2 -8.55 0.01 -10.75
C ARG A 2 -8.53 -0.11 -9.23
N VAL A 3 -7.34 -0.32 -8.68
CA VAL A 3 -7.15 -0.50 -7.24
C VAL A 3 -6.31 0.64 -6.68
N LEU A 4 -6.81 1.29 -5.63
CA LEU A 4 -6.04 2.24 -4.82
C LEU A 4 -5.31 1.46 -3.72
N GLY A 5 -3.97 1.47 -3.71
CA GLY A 5 -3.13 0.86 -2.68
C GLY A 5 -2.65 1.86 -1.63
N ILE A 6 -2.65 1.47 -0.36
CA ILE A 6 -2.20 2.27 0.79
C ILE A 6 -1.17 1.49 1.61
N GLU A 7 0.05 2.02 1.72
CA GLU A 7 1.17 1.46 2.47
C GLU A 7 1.63 2.43 3.57
N THR A 8 1.63 1.95 4.83
CA THR A 8 1.94 2.73 6.05
C THR A 8 2.56 1.84 7.15
N SER A 9 3.24 0.76 6.79
CA SER A 9 3.69 -0.26 7.75
C SER A 9 4.85 0.20 8.65
N CYS A 10 5.67 1.16 8.21
CA CYS A 10 6.86 1.62 8.94
C CYS A 10 7.02 3.15 8.89
N ASP A 11 7.89 3.69 8.04
CA ASP A 11 8.25 5.11 7.96
C ASP A 11 8.07 5.73 6.56
N GLU A 12 7.53 4.97 5.61
CA GLU A 12 7.06 5.44 4.32
C GLU A 12 5.53 5.47 4.25
N THR A 13 4.98 6.59 3.76
CA THR A 13 3.58 6.65 3.32
C THR A 13 3.55 6.52 1.81
N GLY A 14 3.10 5.37 1.31
CA GLY A 14 2.97 5.09 -0.12
C GLY A 14 1.51 5.01 -0.53
N ILE A 15 1.15 5.69 -1.62
CA ILE A 15 -0.17 5.59 -2.25
C ILE A 15 0.00 5.35 -3.73
N ALA A 16 -0.62 4.31 -4.28
CA ALA A 16 -0.55 3.99 -5.69
C ALA A 16 -1.92 3.68 -6.28
N ILE A 17 -2.10 3.88 -7.58
CA ILE A 17 -3.27 3.41 -8.32
C ILE A 17 -2.78 2.50 -9.43
N TYR A 18 -3.26 1.26 -9.44
CA TYR A 18 -2.94 0.26 -10.44
C TYR A 18 -4.20 -0.13 -11.22
N ASP A 19 -4.07 -0.19 -12.55
CA ASP A 19 -5.09 -0.62 -13.50
C ASP A 19 -4.58 -1.92 -14.14
N ASP A 20 -5.42 -2.96 -14.15
CA ASP A 20 -5.06 -4.28 -14.69
C ASP A 20 -4.78 -4.30 -16.20
N GLU A 21 -5.29 -3.34 -16.96
CA GLU A 21 -5.04 -3.23 -18.39
C GLU A 21 -3.94 -2.21 -18.71
N LYS A 22 -3.84 -1.12 -17.93
CA LYS A 22 -2.92 0.00 -18.20
C LYS A 22 -1.68 0.02 -17.31
N GLY A 23 -1.60 -0.86 -16.32
CA GLY A 23 -0.53 -0.90 -15.34
C GLY A 23 -0.62 0.22 -14.30
N LEU A 24 0.53 0.70 -13.85
CA LEU A 24 0.64 1.70 -12.79
C LEU A 24 0.23 3.10 -13.31
N LEU A 25 -0.84 3.68 -12.75
CA LEU A 25 -1.37 4.98 -13.16
C LEU A 25 -0.86 6.15 -12.31
N ALA A 26 -0.58 5.89 -11.03
CA ALA A 26 -0.05 6.89 -10.10
C ALA A 26 0.77 6.21 -9.01
N ASN A 27 1.80 6.88 -8.52
CA ASN A 27 2.63 6.41 -7.41
C ASN A 27 3.19 7.60 -6.61
N GLN A 28 2.68 7.77 -5.40
CA GLN A 28 3.01 8.84 -4.49
C GLN A 28 3.72 8.26 -3.27
N LEU A 29 4.85 8.85 -2.89
CA LEU A 29 5.67 8.37 -1.80
C LEU A 29 6.17 9.54 -0.94
N TYR A 30 6.01 9.40 0.38
CA TYR A 30 6.67 10.25 1.36
C TYR A 30 7.46 9.40 2.36
N SER A 31 8.77 9.61 2.42
CA SER A 31 9.66 8.94 3.39
C SER A 31 9.98 9.85 4.57
N GLN A 32 9.90 9.28 5.77
CA GLN A 32 10.18 9.96 7.04
C GLN A 32 11.64 9.81 7.50
N VAL A 33 12.56 9.29 6.68
CA VAL A 33 13.97 9.07 7.05
C VAL A 33 14.61 10.32 7.70
N LYS A 34 14.34 11.52 7.17
CA LYS A 34 14.85 12.78 7.75
C LYS A 34 14.31 13.09 9.15
N LEU A 35 13.08 12.68 9.44
CA LEU A 35 12.45 12.87 10.76
C LEU A 35 13.06 11.95 11.81
N HIS A 36 13.44 10.73 11.41
CA HIS A 36 13.98 9.71 12.32
C HIS A 36 15.51 9.76 12.44
N ALA A 37 16.19 10.47 11.54
CA ALA A 37 17.65 10.58 11.52
C ALA A 37 18.25 11.06 12.86
N ASP A 38 17.61 12.02 13.52
CA ASP A 38 18.08 12.59 14.80
C ASP A 38 18.03 11.58 15.96
N TYR A 39 17.29 10.47 15.81
CA TYR A 39 17.06 9.45 16.84
C TYR A 39 17.82 8.14 16.58
N GLY A 40 18.49 8.00 15.43
CA GLY A 40 19.22 6.78 15.06
C GLY A 40 18.35 5.57 14.76
N GLY A 41 17.04 5.75 14.58
CA GLY A 41 16.08 4.69 14.27
C GLY A 41 14.64 5.22 14.23
N VAL A 42 13.73 4.42 13.67
CA VAL A 42 12.31 4.79 13.56
C VAL A 42 11.69 4.92 14.94
N VAL A 43 11.12 6.09 15.24
CA VAL A 43 10.35 6.36 16.45
C VAL A 43 8.86 6.10 16.16
N PRO A 44 8.24 5.02 16.69
CA PRO A 44 6.90 4.58 16.24
C PRO A 44 5.78 5.63 16.37
N GLU A 45 5.80 6.43 17.44
CA GLU A 45 4.82 7.50 17.66
C GLU A 45 4.97 8.63 16.63
N LEU A 46 6.20 9.03 16.32
CA LEU A 46 6.45 10.06 15.31
C LEU A 46 6.01 9.58 13.92
N ALA A 47 6.27 8.30 13.62
CA ALA A 47 5.86 7.70 12.36
C ALA A 47 4.35 7.68 12.19
N SER A 48 3.63 7.20 13.21
CA SER A 48 2.17 7.16 13.24
C SER A 48 1.56 8.56 13.02
N ARG A 49 2.10 9.58 13.69
CA ARG A 49 1.65 10.97 13.51
C ARG A 49 1.85 11.49 12.10
N ASP A 50 2.96 11.14 11.46
CA ASP A 50 3.21 11.64 10.12
C ASP A 50 2.37 10.92 9.06
N HIS A 51 2.13 9.61 9.20
CA HIS A 51 1.13 8.93 8.37
C HIS A 51 -0.23 9.64 8.39
N VAL A 52 -0.70 10.10 9.56
CA VAL A 52 -1.97 10.85 9.66
C VAL A 52 -1.92 12.13 8.82
N ARG A 53 -0.79 12.85 8.83
CA ARG A 53 -0.62 14.10 8.06
C ARG A 53 -0.53 13.86 6.56
N LYS A 54 0.02 12.71 6.12
CA LYS A 54 0.39 12.46 4.73
C LYS A 54 -0.59 11.61 3.95
N THR A 55 -1.27 10.66 4.59
CA THR A 55 -2.08 9.65 3.90
C THR A 55 -3.17 10.28 3.02
N VAL A 56 -4.03 11.14 3.59
CA VAL A 56 -5.13 11.75 2.82
C VAL A 56 -4.63 12.70 1.71
N PRO A 57 -3.66 13.61 1.95
CA PRO A 57 -3.09 14.42 0.88
C PRO A 57 -2.47 13.61 -0.26
N LEU A 58 -1.80 12.49 0.04
CA LEU A 58 -1.21 11.64 -0.99
C LEU A 58 -2.27 10.86 -1.78
N ILE A 59 -3.40 10.46 -1.17
CA ILE A 59 -4.54 9.90 -1.90
C ILE A 59 -5.10 10.91 -2.91
N GLN A 60 -5.27 12.17 -2.48
CA GLN A 60 -5.73 13.24 -3.37
C GLN A 60 -4.73 13.51 -4.50
N ALA A 61 -3.43 13.48 -4.20
CA ALA A 61 -2.37 13.63 -5.20
C ALA A 61 -2.36 12.47 -6.21
N ALA A 62 -2.51 11.22 -5.76
CA ALA A 62 -2.54 10.04 -6.62
C ALA A 62 -3.75 10.04 -7.57
N LEU A 63 -4.95 10.38 -7.08
CA LEU A 63 -6.13 10.55 -7.93
C LEU A 63 -5.92 11.64 -8.99
N LYS A 64 -5.31 12.77 -8.59
CA LYS A 64 -5.00 13.86 -9.51
C LYS A 64 -3.95 13.47 -10.56
N GLU A 65 -2.89 12.75 -10.17
CA GLU A 65 -1.84 12.24 -11.07
C GLU A 65 -2.43 11.29 -12.10
N ALA A 66 -3.28 10.34 -11.67
CA ALA A 66 -3.96 9.40 -12.56
C ALA A 66 -5.07 10.05 -13.40
N GLY A 67 -5.46 11.30 -13.11
CA GLY A 67 -6.59 11.97 -13.78
C GLY A 67 -7.95 11.31 -13.47
N LEU A 68 -8.08 10.66 -12.32
CA LEU A 68 -9.26 9.89 -11.93
C LEU A 68 -10.06 10.60 -10.85
N THR A 69 -11.34 10.23 -10.76
CA THR A 69 -12.23 10.57 -9.67
C THR A 69 -12.46 9.37 -8.76
N ALA A 70 -12.97 9.62 -7.56
CA ALA A 70 -13.32 8.57 -6.58
C ALA A 70 -14.23 7.46 -7.16
N LYS A 71 -15.10 7.79 -8.12
CA LYS A 71 -16.06 6.85 -8.72
C LYS A 71 -15.42 5.85 -9.69
N GLU A 72 -14.16 6.06 -10.07
CA GLU A 72 -13.44 5.24 -11.04
C GLU A 72 -12.50 4.24 -10.36
N ILE A 73 -12.49 4.21 -9.03
CA ILE A 73 -11.77 3.23 -8.23
C ILE A 73 -12.71 2.07 -7.92
N ASP A 74 -12.26 0.85 -8.20
CA ASP A 74 -13.08 -0.37 -8.05
C ASP A 74 -12.80 -1.10 -6.73
N ALA A 75 -11.65 -0.85 -6.09
CA ALA A 75 -11.32 -1.40 -4.77
C ALA A 75 -10.25 -0.55 -4.05
N VAL A 76 -10.20 -0.64 -2.72
CA VAL A 76 -9.13 -0.05 -1.91
C VAL A 76 -8.37 -1.16 -1.20
N ALA A 77 -7.08 -1.29 -1.50
CA ALA A 77 -6.16 -2.18 -0.84
C ALA A 77 -5.34 -1.42 0.20
N TYR A 78 -5.10 -2.02 1.36
CA TYR A 78 -4.25 -1.44 2.40
C TYR A 78 -3.43 -2.51 3.11
N THR A 79 -2.21 -2.15 3.50
CA THR A 79 -1.33 -3.05 4.25
C THR A 79 -1.89 -3.31 5.64
N ALA A 80 -2.21 -4.57 5.93
CA ALA A 80 -2.74 -5.01 7.23
C ALA A 80 -1.65 -5.53 8.17
N GLY A 81 -0.45 -5.81 7.63
CA GLY A 81 0.73 -6.21 8.39
C GLY A 81 1.65 -7.14 7.59
N PRO A 82 2.81 -7.53 8.14
CA PRO A 82 3.38 -7.07 9.41
C PRO A 82 3.83 -5.60 9.35
N GLY A 83 4.11 -5.00 10.51
CA GLY A 83 4.53 -3.60 10.62
C GLY A 83 4.33 -3.02 12.01
N LEU A 84 4.59 -1.72 12.16
CA LEU A 84 4.37 -0.97 13.39
C LEU A 84 2.87 -0.75 13.59
N VAL A 85 2.30 -1.23 14.69
CA VAL A 85 0.84 -1.23 14.93
C VAL A 85 0.21 0.17 14.80
N GLY A 86 0.87 1.21 15.31
CA GLY A 86 0.36 2.58 15.23
C GLY A 86 0.34 3.10 13.79
N ALA A 87 1.36 2.76 12.99
CA ALA A 87 1.47 3.14 11.59
C ALA A 87 0.45 2.39 10.72
N LEU A 88 0.36 1.06 10.89
CA LEU A 88 -0.60 0.19 10.20
C LEU A 88 -2.05 0.64 10.42
N LEU A 89 -2.40 1.02 11.66
CA LEU A 89 -3.76 1.46 11.98
C LEU A 89 -4.15 2.71 11.20
N VAL A 90 -3.22 3.61 10.86
CA VAL A 90 -3.54 4.80 10.06
C VAL A 90 -3.97 4.39 8.66
N GLY A 91 -3.15 3.62 7.93
CA GLY A 91 -3.51 3.17 6.58
C GLY A 91 -4.75 2.29 6.56
N ALA A 92 -4.88 1.37 7.52
CA ALA A 92 -6.02 0.45 7.58
C ALA A 92 -7.34 1.17 7.90
N THR A 93 -7.36 2.12 8.84
CA THR A 93 -8.58 2.88 9.16
C THR A 93 -8.98 3.82 8.03
N VAL A 94 -8.02 4.52 7.42
CA VAL A 94 -8.27 5.35 6.24
C VAL A 94 -8.78 4.50 5.07
N GLY A 95 -8.07 3.43 4.72
CA GLY A 95 -8.44 2.55 3.60
C GLY A 95 -9.80 1.88 3.79
N ARG A 96 -10.07 1.32 4.97
CA ARG A 96 -11.34 0.66 5.24
C ARG A 96 -12.52 1.62 5.22
N SER A 97 -12.38 2.80 5.82
CA SER A 97 -13.44 3.81 5.83
C SER A 97 -13.66 4.42 4.45
N LEU A 98 -12.60 4.61 3.66
CA LEU A 98 -12.70 5.09 2.28
C LEU A 98 -13.44 4.10 1.38
N ALA A 99 -13.07 2.83 1.43
CA ALA A 99 -13.78 1.76 0.72
C ALA A 99 -15.27 1.70 1.10
N PHE A 100 -15.59 1.84 2.39
CA PHE A 100 -16.97 1.92 2.85
C PHE A 100 -17.70 3.14 2.27
N ALA A 101 -17.07 4.31 2.27
CA ALA A 101 -17.67 5.54 1.76
C ALA A 101 -17.88 5.54 0.24
N TRP A 102 -17.01 4.85 -0.50
CA TRP A 102 -17.09 4.71 -1.95
C TRP A 102 -17.91 3.49 -2.42
N ASP A 103 -18.42 2.68 -1.47
CA ASP A 103 -19.15 1.45 -1.74
C ASP A 103 -18.37 0.44 -2.61
N VAL A 104 -17.09 0.26 -2.26
CA VAL A 104 -16.18 -0.67 -2.94
C VAL A 104 -15.52 -1.66 -1.96
N PRO A 105 -15.03 -2.82 -2.43
CA PRO A 105 -14.31 -3.77 -1.59
C PRO A 105 -13.07 -3.16 -0.94
N ALA A 106 -12.84 -3.57 0.31
CA ALA A 106 -11.63 -3.31 1.07
C ALA A 106 -10.78 -4.58 1.12
N ILE A 107 -9.52 -4.49 0.68
CA ILE A 107 -8.63 -5.65 0.56
C ILE A 107 -7.46 -5.49 1.54
N PRO A 108 -7.40 -6.28 2.63
CA PRO A 108 -6.23 -6.31 3.49
C PRO A 108 -5.08 -7.04 2.77
N VAL A 109 -3.92 -6.41 2.69
CA VAL A 109 -2.73 -6.95 2.01
C VAL A 109 -1.64 -7.25 3.03
N HIS A 110 -0.94 -8.38 2.83
CA HIS A 110 0.24 -8.72 3.60
C HIS A 110 1.47 -7.99 3.03
N HIS A 111 2.18 -7.21 3.86
CA HIS A 111 3.29 -6.36 3.42
C HIS A 111 4.36 -7.15 2.63
N MET A 112 4.75 -8.32 3.15
CA MET A 112 5.76 -9.16 2.48
C MET A 112 5.25 -9.81 1.19
N GLU A 113 3.93 -10.01 1.05
CA GLU A 113 3.35 -10.48 -0.21
C GLU A 113 3.40 -9.37 -1.25
N GLY A 114 3.15 -8.12 -0.84
CA GLY A 114 3.38 -6.93 -1.66
C GLY A 114 4.81 -6.87 -2.20
N HIS A 115 5.81 -7.05 -1.32
CA HIS A 115 7.22 -7.13 -1.74
C HIS A 115 7.49 -8.29 -2.70
N LEU A 116 6.96 -9.47 -2.41
CA LEU A 116 7.15 -10.66 -3.25
C LEU A 116 6.58 -10.46 -4.67
N LEU A 117 5.48 -9.72 -4.79
CA LEU A 117 4.78 -9.46 -6.05
C LEU A 117 5.29 -8.21 -6.78
N ALA A 118 6.12 -7.37 -6.17
CA ALA A 118 6.64 -6.16 -6.81
C ALA A 118 7.31 -6.41 -8.18
N PRO A 119 8.11 -7.49 -8.38
CA PRO A 119 8.68 -7.79 -9.70
C PRO A 119 7.65 -8.12 -10.80
N MET A 120 6.39 -8.39 -10.43
CA MET A 120 5.30 -8.63 -11.42
C MET A 120 4.86 -7.34 -12.12
N LEU A 121 5.30 -6.17 -11.65
CA LEU A 121 4.97 -4.86 -12.22
C LEU A 121 5.91 -4.45 -13.36
N GLU A 122 6.99 -5.19 -13.59
CA GLU A 122 8.00 -4.91 -14.63
C GLU A 122 7.53 -5.36 -16.02
N GLU A 123 8.16 -4.83 -17.08
CA GLU A 123 7.82 -5.18 -18.47
C GLU A 123 8.00 -6.67 -18.79
N ASN A 124 8.96 -7.33 -18.12
CA ASN A 124 9.25 -8.75 -18.28
C ASN A 124 9.15 -9.47 -16.93
N PRO A 125 7.92 -9.71 -16.44
CA PRO A 125 7.72 -10.32 -15.13
C PRO A 125 8.21 -11.77 -15.14
N PRO A 126 8.76 -12.28 -14.02
CA PRO A 126 9.16 -13.68 -13.92
C PRO A 126 7.95 -14.60 -14.07
N GLU A 127 8.13 -15.80 -14.64
CA GLU A 127 7.08 -16.82 -14.63
C GLU A 127 6.73 -17.21 -13.19
N PHE A 128 5.61 -16.69 -12.69
CA PHE A 128 5.20 -16.91 -11.31
C PHE A 128 3.99 -17.83 -11.23
N ARG A 129 4.14 -18.93 -10.47
CA ARG A 129 3.05 -19.85 -10.13
C ARG A 129 2.84 -19.83 -8.61
N LEU A 130 1.93 -18.98 -8.16
CA LEU A 130 1.53 -18.81 -6.75
C LEU A 130 1.32 -20.15 -6.01
N TRP A 131 0.83 -21.19 -6.69
CA TRP A 131 0.55 -22.50 -6.08
C TRP A 131 1.77 -23.34 -5.71
N ARG A 132 2.97 -23.07 -6.22
CA ARG A 132 4.16 -23.89 -5.89
C ARG A 132 4.80 -23.53 -4.56
N CYS A 133 4.86 -22.24 -4.20
CA CYS A 133 5.43 -21.80 -2.92
C CYS A 133 4.54 -22.16 -1.72
N TRP A 134 3.22 -22.30 -1.93
CA TRP A 134 2.25 -22.66 -0.89
C TRP A 134 1.80 -24.13 -0.96
N SER A 135 2.47 -24.94 -1.80
CA SER A 135 2.35 -26.39 -1.73
C SER A 135 2.79 -26.87 -0.34
N PRO A 136 2.07 -27.81 0.30
CA PRO A 136 2.52 -28.45 1.52
C PRO A 136 3.93 -29.05 1.45
N ALA A 137 4.45 -29.29 0.23
CA ALA A 137 5.80 -29.76 -0.01
C ALA A 137 6.89 -28.66 0.07
N ALA A 138 6.55 -27.39 -0.22
CA ALA A 138 7.51 -26.28 -0.18
C ALA A 138 7.67 -25.67 1.22
N ILE A 139 6.68 -25.83 2.11
CA ILE A 139 6.71 -25.33 3.50
C ILE A 139 7.49 -26.28 4.43
N ARG A 140 7.87 -27.48 3.97
CA ARG A 140 8.56 -28.51 4.76
C ARG A 140 10.05 -28.68 4.44
N SER A 141 10.63 -27.85 3.58
CA SER A 141 12.07 -27.88 3.25
C SER A 141 12.85 -26.84 4.03
#